data_AF-A0AAU0PF41-F1
#
_entry.id   AF-A0AAU0PF41-F1
#
_cell.length_a   1.000
_cell.length_b   1.000
_cell.length_c   1.000
_cell.angle_alpha   90.00
_cell.angle_beta   90.00
_cell.angle_gamma   90.00
#
_symmetry.space_group_name_H-M   'P 1'
#
loop_
_entity.id
_entity.type
_entity.pdbx_description
1 polymer ?
#
loop_
_entity_poly.entity_id
_entity_poly.type
_entity_poly.pdbx_seq_one_letter_code
_entity_poly.pdbx_strand_id
1 'polypeptide(L)' 'MTIEEEQIFIDKIKETLLPIVIYMKEEEIKKIILSVEEQNENLPEGFGDMLFEQLIILKYNRLGK' A
#
# COMPACT_ATOMS: atom_id res chain seq x y z
N MET A 1 -0.71 5.56 14.51
CA MET A 1 -1.70 4.51 14.81
C MET A 1 -1.23 3.80 16.07
N THR A 2 -2.09 2.99 16.71
CA THR A 2 -1.63 2.03 17.72
C THR A 2 -0.98 0.83 17.05
N ILE A 3 -0.18 0.05 17.80
CA ILE A 3 0.50 -1.15 17.29
C ILE A 3 -0.53 -2.17 16.74
N GLU A 4 -1.68 -2.30 17.40
CA GLU A 4 -2.74 -3.22 16.97
C GLU A 4 -3.39 -2.77 15.66
N GLU A 5 -3.68 -1.48 15.52
CA GLU A 5 -4.23 -0.91 14.29
C GLU A 5 -3.26 -1.04 13.11
N GLU A 6 -1.96 -0.82 13.34
CA GLU A 6 -0.91 -1.00 12.32
C GLU A 6 -0.85 -2.45 11.85
N GLN A 7 -0.97 -3.41 12.77
CA GLN A 7 -0.96 -4.82 12.42
C GLN A 7 -2.20 -5.19 11.59
N ILE A 8 -3.39 -4.75 12.01
CA ILE A 8 -4.64 -4.97 11.26
C ILE A 8 -4.53 -4.36 9.86
N PHE A 9 -3.96 -3.17 9.74
CA PHE A 9 -3.76 -2.50 8.46
C PHE A 9 -2.83 -3.30 7.54
N ILE A 10 -1.67 -3.72 8.05
CA ILE A 10 -0.71 -4.54 7.28
C ILE A 10 -1.34 -5.85 6.84
N ASP A 11 -2.09 -6.52 7.73
CA ASP A 11 -2.72 -7.80 7.39
C ASP A 11 -3.81 -7.60 6.33
N LYS A 12 -4.56 -6.50 6.40
CA LYS A 12 -5.52 -6.15 5.35
C LYS A 12 -4.85 -5.92 4.00
N ILE A 13 -3.70 -5.24 3.98
CA ILE A 13 -2.90 -5.06 2.76
C ILE A 13 -2.48 -6.41 2.18
N LYS A 14 -1.95 -7.31 3.02
CA LYS A 14 -1.51 -8.65 2.60
C LYS A 14 -2.64 -9.50 2.02
N GLU A 15 -3.83 -9.40 2.60
CA GLU A 15 -5.01 -10.14 2.13
C GLU A 15 -5.58 -9.61 0.83
N THR A 16 -5.60 -8.28 0.66
CA THR A 16 -6.39 -7.64 -0.41
C THR A 16 -5.54 -7.14 -1.57
N LEU A 17 -4.46 -6.40 -1.28
CA LEU A 17 -3.68 -5.68 -2.29
C LEU A 17 -2.46 -6.48 -2.74
N LEU A 18 -1.75 -7.10 -1.81
CA LEU A 18 -0.48 -7.79 -2.09
C LEU A 18 -0.58 -8.86 -3.20
N PRO A 19 -1.65 -9.70 -3.30
CA PRO A 19 -1.76 -10.69 -4.36
C PRO A 19 -1.81 -10.09 -5.77
N ILE A 20 -2.23 -8.83 -5.89
CA ILE A 20 -2.34 -8.10 -7.15
C ILE A 20 -1.03 -7.33 -7.41
N VAL A 21 -0.62 -6.56 -6.40
CA VAL A 21 0.54 -5.66 -6.44
C VAL A 21 1.86 -6.40 -6.71
N ILE A 22 1.96 -7.69 -6.34
CA ILE A 22 3.17 -8.48 -6.59
C ILE A 22 3.52 -8.58 -8.08
N TYR A 23 2.52 -8.54 -8.97
CA TYR A 23 2.72 -8.63 -10.42
C TYR A 23 2.78 -7.28 -11.14
N MET A 24 2.56 -6.18 -10.43
CA MET A 24 2.56 -4.83 -11.00
C MET A 24 3.96 -4.19 -10.97
N LYS A 25 4.21 -3.22 -11.85
CA LYS A 25 5.39 -2.36 -11.73
C LYS A 25 5.17 -1.27 -10.69
N GLU A 26 6.25 -0.81 -10.06
CA GLU A 26 6.20 0.24 -9.02
C GLU A 26 5.55 1.53 -9.52
N GLU A 27 5.86 1.93 -10.75
CA GLU A 27 5.28 3.11 -11.41
C GLU A 27 3.75 3.01 -11.58
N GLU A 28 3.22 1.80 -11.80
CA GLU A 28 1.78 1.55 -11.93
C GLU A 28 1.10 1.63 -10.57
N ILE A 29 1.72 1.02 -9.54
CA ILE A 29 1.25 1.06 -8.15
C ILE A 29 1.17 2.52 -7.69
N LYS A 30 2.24 3.30 -7.90
CA LYS A 30 2.29 4.71 -7.51
C LYS A 30 1.21 5.55 -8.20
N LYS A 31 1.01 5.37 -9.51
CA LYS A 31 -0.03 6.09 -10.26
C LYS A 31 -1.44 5.81 -9.75
N ILE A 32 -1.74 4.54 -9.44
CA ILE A 32 -3.07 4.17 -8.92
C ILE A 32 -3.29 4.80 -7.56
N ILE A 33 -2.32 4.72 -6.65
CA ILE A 33 -2.45 5.28 -5.30
C ILE A 33 -2.65 6.80 -5.35
N LEU A 34 -1.84 7.52 -6.13
CA LEU A 34 -2.00 8.97 -6.30
C LEU A 34 -3.38 9.32 -6.87
N SER A 35 -3.84 8.59 -7.90
CA SER A 35 -5.17 8.81 -8.46
C SER A 35 -6.29 8.56 -7.45
N VAL A 36 -6.13 7.61 -6.53
CA VAL A 36 -7.12 7.35 -5.47
C VAL A 36 -7.06 8.45 -4.42
N GLU A 37 -5.87 8.89 -4.00
CA GLU A 37 -5.70 9.98 -3.04
C GLU A 37 -6.30 11.30 -3.54
N GLU A 38 -6.04 11.66 -4.81
CA GLU A 38 -6.63 12.83 -5.47
C GLU A 38 -8.16 12.79 -5.56
N GLN A 39 -8.76 11.60 -5.65
CA GLN A 39 -10.21 11.43 -5.75
C GLN A 39 -10.91 11.34 -4.38
N ASN A 40 -10.15 11.27 -3.29
CA ASN A 40 -10.68 11.06 -1.95
C ASN A 40 -10.14 12.13 -1.00
N GLU A 41 -10.75 13.31 -1.02
CA GLU A 41 -10.39 14.47 -0.18
C GLU A 41 -10.44 14.19 1.33
N ASN A 42 -11.11 13.11 1.75
CA ASN A 42 -11.20 12.70 3.16
C ASN A 42 -10.02 11.84 3.62
N LEU A 43 -9.12 11.43 2.71
CA LEU A 43 -7.92 10.70 3.10
C LEU A 43 -6.94 11.65 3.78
N PRO A 44 -6.28 11.21 4.87
CA PRO A 44 -5.23 12.00 5.48
C PRO A 44 -4.10 12.29 4.49
N GLU A 45 -3.55 13.50 4.56
CA GLU A 45 -2.38 13.88 3.77
C GLU A 45 -1.21 12.91 4.03
N GLY A 46 -0.58 12.42 2.95
CA GLY A 46 0.53 11.47 3.01
C GLY A 46 0.11 10.01 3.22
N PHE A 47 -1.20 9.72 3.23
CA PHE A 47 -1.69 8.34 3.28
C PHE A 47 -1.25 7.55 2.05
N GLY A 48 -1.27 8.16 0.86
CA GLY A 48 -0.84 7.49 -0.37
C GLY A 48 0.62 7.08 -0.33
N ASP A 49 1.51 7.97 0.10
CA ASP A 49 2.93 7.68 0.24
C ASP A 49 3.18 6.56 1.26
N MET A 50 2.53 6.61 2.43
CA MET A 50 2.61 5.55 3.44
C MET A 50 2.16 4.20 2.87
N LEU A 51 1.02 4.14 2.19
CA LEU A 51 0.50 2.90 1.59
C LEU A 51 1.45 2.36 0.52
N PHE A 52 2.02 3.24 -0.31
CA PHE A 52 2.98 2.87 -1.33
C PHE A 52 4.21 2.20 -0.71
N GLU A 53 4.82 2.83 0.30
CA GLU A 53 5.98 2.26 1.01
C GLU A 53 5.70 0.86 1.56
N GLN A 54 4.57 0.68 2.25
CA GLN A 54 4.20 -0.62 2.81
C GLN A 54 4.02 -1.69 1.73
N LEU A 55 3.39 -1.33 0.61
CA LEU A 55 3.21 -2.24 -0.53
C LEU A 55 4.53 -2.65 -1.16
N ILE A 56 5.47 -1.73 -1.32
CA ILE A 56 6.80 -2.02 -1.87
C ILE A 56 7.57 -2.94 -0.94
N ILE A 57 7.63 -2.64 0.36
CA ILE A 57 8.30 -3.48 1.36
C ILE A 57 7.71 -4.90 1.36
N LEU A 58 6.39 -5.03 1.44
CA LEU A 58 5.73 -6.34 1.47
C LEU A 58 5.91 -7.12 0.16
N LYS A 59 5.92 -6.44 -0.98
CA LYS A 59 6.19 -7.04 -2.29
C LYS A 59 7.61 -7.64 -2.34
N TYR A 60 8.63 -6.86 -1.97
CA TYR A 60 10.02 -7.33 -2.03
C TYR A 60 10.31 -8.42 -1.00
N ASN A 61 9.78 -8.28 0.22
CA ASN A 61 9.85 -9.34 1.24
C ASN A 61 9.26 -10.67 0.74
N ARG A 62 8.13 -10.62 0.00
CA ARG A 62 7.51 -11.83 -0.57
C ARG A 62 8.28 -12.42 -1.74
N LEU A 63 8.99 -11.59 -2.50
CA LEU A 63 9.85 -12.03 -3.60
C LEU A 63 11.23 -12.53 -3.12
N GLY A 64 11.52 -12.42 -1.83
CA GLY A 64 12.80 -12.79 -1.23
C GLY A 64 13.96 -11.92 -1.73
N LYS A 65 13.68 -10.66 -2.05
CA LYS A 65 14.62 -9.68 -2.61
C LYS A 65 14.89 -8.56 -1.62
#